data_AF-A0A935TBL3-F1
#
_entry.id   AF-A0A935TBL3-F1
#
_cell.length_a   1.000
_cell.length_b   1.000
_cell.length_c   1.000
_cell.angle_alpha   90.00
_cell.angle_beta   90.00
_cell.angle_gamma   90.00
#
_symmetry.space_group_name_H-M   'P 1'
#
loop_
_entity.id
_entity.type
_entity.pdbx_description
1 polymer ?
#
loop_
_entity_poly.entity_id
_entity_poly.type
_entity_poly.pdbx_seq_one_letter_code
_entity_poly.pdbx_strand_id
1 'polypeptide(L)' 'MYTPFGNQILIDFVKEILKNENLGKGEFTDHLAVSFSTPDKIGHDYGIQSYEVLDTYLRLDEQLSNY' A
#
# COMPACT_ATOMS: atom_id res chain seq x y z
N MET A 1 -8.45 -10.44 -11.23
CA MET A 1 -7.19 -9.89 -11.77
C MET A 1 -6.80 -8.71 -10.86
N TYR A 2 -5.76 -8.90 -10.05
CA TYR A 2 -5.21 -7.84 -9.20
C TYR A 2 -4.20 -7.02 -10.00
N THR A 3 -4.08 -5.74 -9.68
CA THR A 3 -3.14 -4.83 -10.35
C THR A 3 -2.41 -3.99 -9.31
N PRO A 4 -1.21 -3.46 -9.62
CA PRO A 4 -0.47 -2.59 -8.71
C PRO A 4 -1.28 -1.38 -8.18
N PHE A 5 -2.30 -0.94 -8.92
CA PHE A 5 -3.20 0.15 -8.52
C PHE A 5 -3.99 -0.14 -7.22
N GLY A 6 -4.13 -1.42 -6.83
CA GLY A 6 -4.70 -1.77 -5.53
C GLY A 6 -3.93 -1.16 -4.36
N ASN A 7 -2.61 -1.04 -4.47
CA ASN A 7 -1.78 -0.36 -3.47
C ASN A 7 -2.03 1.14 -3.44
N GLN A 8 -2.28 1.77 -4.61
CA GLN A 8 -2.57 3.21 -4.68
C GLN A 8 -3.86 3.56 -3.93
N ILE A 9 -4.91 2.77 -4.15
CA ILE A 9 -6.20 2.98 -3.48
C ILE A 9 -6.03 2.90 -1.96
N LEU A 10 -5.26 1.93 -1.47
CA LEU A 10 -4.97 1.80 -0.04
C LEU A 10 -4.17 3.00 0.49
N ILE A 11 -3.18 3.47 -0.27
CA ILE A 11 -2.41 4.67 0.08
C ILE A 11 -3.31 5.90 0.16
N ASP A 12 -4.15 6.13 -0.85
CA ASP A 12 -5.05 7.29 -0.88
C ASP A 12 -6.02 7.27 0.31
N PHE A 13 -6.52 6.08 0.66
CA PHE A 13 -7.34 5.89 1.86
C PHE A 13 -6.58 6.23 3.15
N VAL A 14 -5.33 5.78 3.28
CA VAL A 14 -4.48 6.10 4.45
C VAL A 14 -4.18 7.61 4.52
N LYS A 15 -3.98 8.29 3.37
CA LYS A 15 -3.85 9.77 3.35
C LYS A 15 -5.09 10.45 3.89
N GLU A 16 -6.28 9.98 3.53
CA GLU A 16 -7.53 10.54 4.06
C GLU A 16 -7.73 10.26 5.55
N ILE A 17 -7.35 9.08 6.06
CA ILE A 17 -7.37 8.80 7.50
C ILE A 17 -6.45 9.80 8.25
N LEU A 18 -5.20 9.97 7.80
CA LEU A 18 -4.28 10.90 8.47
C LEU A 18 -4.78 12.36 8.47
N LYS A 19 -5.52 12.78 7.45
CA LYS A 19 -6.12 14.11 7.39
C LYS A 19 -7.30 14.27 8.35
N ASN A 20 -8.19 13.28 8.41
CA ASN A 20 -9.49 13.43 9.06
C ASN A 20 -9.52 12.93 10.52
N GLU A 21 -8.68 11.95 10.88
CA GLU A 21 -8.77 11.27 12.18
C GLU A 21 -7.83 11.85 13.26
N ASN A 22 -7.08 12.91 12.96
CA ASN A 22 -6.12 13.55 13.88
C ASN A 22 -5.11 12.60 14.55
N LEU A 23 -4.80 11.47 13.89
CA LEU A 23 -3.86 10.48 14.41
C LEU A 23 -2.49 11.13 14.69
N GLY A 24 -1.94 10.85 15.88
CA GLY A 24 -0.67 11.36 16.36
C GLY A 24 -0.69 12.84 16.78
N LYS A 25 -1.86 13.48 16.82
CA LYS A 25 -2.01 14.90 17.25
C LYS A 25 -2.69 15.05 18.62
N GLY A 26 -3.10 13.94 19.24
CA GLY A 26 -3.68 13.90 20.58
C GLY A 26 -2.64 13.83 21.69
N GLU A 27 -3.12 13.69 22.93
CA GLU A 27 -2.27 13.51 24.12
C GLU A 27 -1.62 12.11 24.18
N PHE A 28 -2.26 11.12 23.57
CA PHE A 28 -1.83 9.73 23.58
C PHE A 28 -1.31 9.30 22.21
N THR A 29 -0.41 8.31 22.22
CA THR A 29 0.12 7.71 21.00
C THR A 29 -0.94 6.89 20.29
N ASP A 30 -1.16 7.18 19.01
CA ASP A 30 -1.99 6.39 18.12
C ASP A 30 -1.15 5.36 17.34
N HIS A 31 -1.79 4.31 16.85
CA HIS A 31 -1.16 3.26 16.05
C HIS A 31 -1.99 2.94 14.80
N LEU A 32 -1.35 3.08 13.63
CA LEU A 32 -1.94 2.74 12.34
C LEU A 32 -1.13 1.62 11.69
N ALA A 33 -1.78 0.48 11.42
CA ALA A 33 -1.19 -0.64 10.71
C ALA A 33 -1.80 -0.75 9.30
N VAL A 34 -0.94 -0.83 8.28
CA VAL A 34 -1.33 -0.91 6.87
C VAL A 34 -0.74 -2.18 6.27
N SER A 35 -1.57 -2.97 5.57
CA SER A 35 -1.17 -4.23 4.95
C SER A 35 -1.43 -4.20 3.45
N PHE A 36 -0.37 -4.38 2.66
CA PHE A 36 -0.44 -4.42 1.19
C PHE A 36 -0.58 -5.86 0.72
N SER A 37 -1.80 -6.26 0.35
CA SER A 37 -2.08 -7.63 -0.12
C SER A 37 -1.93 -7.81 -1.63
N THR A 38 -1.79 -6.73 -2.41
CA THR A 38 -1.64 -6.80 -3.87
C THR A 38 -0.42 -7.63 -4.31
N PRO A 39 0.78 -7.51 -3.70
CA PRO A 39 1.93 -8.32 -4.11
C PRO A 39 1.70 -9.82 -3.93
N ASP A 40 1.02 -10.24 -2.85
CA ASP A 40 0.65 -11.65 -2.61
C ASP A 40 -0.26 -12.19 -3.72
N LYS A 41 -1.31 -11.43 -4.06
CA LYS A 41 -2.26 -11.85 -5.09
C LYS A 41 -1.64 -11.92 -6.48
N ILE A 42 -0.84 -10.93 -6.85
CA ILE A 42 -0.11 -10.94 -8.13
C ILE A 42 0.93 -12.06 -8.14
N GLY A 43 1.61 -12.33 -7.02
CA GLY A 43 2.53 -13.45 -6.88
C GLY A 43 1.84 -14.81 -7.04
N HIS A 44 0.62 -14.99 -6.53
CA HIS A 44 -0.16 -16.21 -6.70
C HIS A 44 -0.64 -16.42 -8.14
N ASP A 45 -0.98 -15.34 -8.85
CA ASP A 45 -1.49 -15.42 -10.23
C ASP A 45 -0.36 -15.66 -11.26
N TYR A 46 0.82 -15.05 -11.06
CA TYR A 46 1.90 -15.01 -12.07
C TYR A 46 3.21 -15.70 -11.64
N GLY A 47 3.35 -16.03 -10.35
CA GLY A 47 4.57 -16.58 -9.78
C GLY A 47 5.54 -15.50 -9.30
N ILE A 48 6.31 -15.83 -8.26
CA ILE A 48 7.19 -14.89 -7.54
C ILE A 48 8.36 -14.32 -8.36
N GLN A 49 8.71 -14.94 -9.50
CA GLN A 49 9.79 -14.48 -10.39
C GLN A 49 9.26 -13.81 -11.66
N SER A 50 7.98 -13.44 -11.69
CA SER A 50 7.34 -12.81 -12.84
C SER A 50 7.68 -11.32 -12.98
N TYR A 51 7.54 -10.80 -14.20
CA TYR A 51 7.69 -9.36 -14.46
C TYR A 51 6.56 -8.55 -13.78
N GLU A 52 5.39 -9.16 -13.60
CA GLU A 52 4.24 -8.58 -12.91
C GLU A 52 4.55 -8.33 -11.43
N VAL A 53 5.20 -9.28 -10.75
CA VAL A 53 5.65 -9.09 -9.36
C VAL A 53 6.74 -8.02 -9.29
N LEU A 54 7.71 -8.03 -10.22
CA LEU A 54 8.74 -6.99 -10.28
C LEU A 54 8.14 -5.59 -10.44
N ASP A 55 7.25 -5.39 -11.43
CA ASP A 55 6.57 -4.10 -11.66
C ASP A 55 5.72 -3.69 -10.45
N THR A 56 5.05 -4.65 -9.79
CA THR A 56 4.28 -4.39 -8.57
C THR A 56 5.14 -3.83 -7.45
N TYR A 57 6.32 -4.42 -7.20
CA TYR A 57 7.23 -3.93 -6.16
C TYR A 57 7.90 -2.61 -6.54
N LEU A 58 8.29 -2.41 -7.80
CA LEU A 58 8.86 -1.13 -8.26
C LEU A 58 7.86 0.02 -8.08
N ARG A 59 6.60 -0.20 -8.43
CA ARG A 59 5.54 0.80 -8.20
C ARG A 59 5.26 0.99 -6.73
N LEU A 60 5.18 -0.07 -5.94
CA LEU A 60 4.96 0.04 -4.50
C LEU A 60 6.07 0.87 -3.83
N ASP A 61 7.33 0.67 -4.22
CA ASP A 61 8.46 1.47 -3.75
C ASP A 61 8.30 2.96 -4.10
N GLU A 62 8.01 3.28 -5.37
CA GLU A 62 7.75 4.65 -5.81
C GLU A 62 6.57 5.29 -5.07
N GLN A 63 5.49 4.52 -4.87
CA GLN A 63 4.28 4.98 -4.20
C GLN A 63 4.52 5.28 -2.72
N LEU A 64 5.28 4.44 -2.02
CA LEU A 64 5.67 4.67 -0.62
C LEU A 64 6.64 5.84 -0.49
N SER A 65 7.56 6.03 -1.44
CA SER A 65 8.46 7.19 -1.47
C SER A 65 7.73 8.51 -1.69
N ASN A 66 6.59 8.49 -2.40
CA ASN A 66 5.79 9.68 -2.74
C ASN A 66 4.53 9.84 -1.86
N TYR A 67 4.43 9.11 -0.75
CA TYR A 67 3.30 9.17 0.17
C TYR A 67 3.21 10.51 0.91
#